data_AF-A0A2V6V3W3-F1
#
_entry.id   AF-A0A2V6V3W3-F1
#
_cell.length_a   1.000
_cell.length_b   1.000
_cell.length_c   1.000
_cell.angle_alpha   90.00
_cell.angle_beta   90.00
_cell.angle_gamma   90.00
#
_symmetry.space_group_name_H-M   'P 1'
#
loop_
_entity.id
_entity.type
_entity.pdbx_description
1 polymer ?
#
loop_
_entity_poly.entity_id
_entity_poly.type
_entity_poly.pdbx_seq_one_letter_code
_entity_poly.pdbx_strand_id
1 'polypeptide(L)'
;MMRGPRSTQTLTTEASMKRRSIVLALILSLVAAPIVSASGLPTAKPEQVGLSSERLDRIGQALHADVERGRIAGAVVVVARKGRVAYLQAVGFKDKAAGTPMTPDTIFRLASMTKPIVTAE
;
A
#
# COMPACT_ATOMS: atom_id res chain seq x y z
N MET A 1 -67.09 21.26 -37.34
CA MET A 1 -67.06 20.59 -36.02
C MET A 1 -66.11 19.40 -36.10
N MET A 2 -64.88 19.52 -35.58
CA MET A 2 -64.08 18.43 -34.97
C MET A 2 -62.66 18.93 -34.66
N ARG A 3 -62.32 18.91 -33.36
CA ARG A 3 -61.06 19.33 -32.74
C ARG A 3 -59.98 18.25 -32.97
N GLY A 4 -58.74 18.66 -33.18
CA GLY A 4 -57.57 17.82 -32.95
C GLY A 4 -56.56 18.55 -32.07
N PRO A 5 -56.12 18.01 -30.93
CA PRO A 5 -54.96 18.51 -30.20
C PRO A 5 -53.80 17.51 -30.34
N ARG A 6 -52.69 17.91 -30.98
CA ARG A 6 -51.42 17.16 -30.95
C ARG A 6 -50.24 18.12 -31.07
N SER A 7 -49.78 18.71 -29.96
CA SER A 7 -48.50 19.46 -29.98
C SER A 7 -47.82 19.66 -28.62
N THR A 8 -48.06 18.82 -27.61
CA THR A 8 -47.48 19.04 -26.26
C THR A 8 -46.55 17.95 -25.75
N GLN A 9 -46.32 16.86 -26.48
CA GLN A 9 -45.53 15.72 -25.95
C GLN A 9 -44.00 15.82 -26.17
N THR A 10 -43.50 16.71 -27.02
CA THR A 10 -42.07 16.71 -27.42
C THR A 10 -41.14 17.38 -26.40
N LEU A 11 -41.64 18.31 -25.58
CA LEU A 11 -40.81 19.12 -24.68
C LEU A 11 -40.39 18.38 -23.39
N THR A 12 -41.11 17.34 -22.98
CA THR A 12 -40.82 16.58 -21.76
C THR A 12 -39.78 15.47 -21.97
N THR A 13 -39.61 15.01 -23.22
CA THR A 13 -38.69 13.90 -23.57
C THR A 13 -37.23 14.36 -23.60
N GLU A 14 -36.94 15.58 -24.08
CA GLU A 14 -35.57 16.10 -24.16
C GLU A 14 -34.95 16.36 -22.79
N ALA A 15 -35.73 16.89 -21.84
CA ALA A 15 -35.26 17.15 -20.48
C ALA A 15 -34.95 15.84 -19.72
N SER A 16 -35.71 14.78 -20.00
CA SER A 16 -35.49 13.43 -19.44
C SER A 16 -34.22 12.77 -20.00
N MET A 17 -33.97 12.91 -21.31
CA MET A 17 -32.72 12.42 -21.94
C MET A 17 -31.48 13.17 -21.43
N LYS A 18 -31.53 14.51 -21.31
CA LYS A 18 -30.40 15.28 -20.77
C LYS A 18 -30.08 14.91 -19.32
N ARG A 19 -31.09 14.69 -18.47
CA ARG A 19 -30.90 14.21 -17.09
C ARG A 19 -30.30 12.81 -17.05
N ARG A 20 -30.75 11.88 -17.91
CA ARG A 20 -30.19 10.53 -18.02
C ARG A 20 -28.75 10.54 -18.51
N SER A 21 -28.42 11.37 -19.50
CA SER A 21 -27.05 11.51 -20.01
C SER A 21 -26.10 12.13 -18.98
N ILE A 22 -26.57 13.12 -18.19
CA ILE A 22 -25.79 13.71 -17.10
C ILE A 22 -25.55 12.68 -15.98
N VAL A 23 -26.58 11.91 -15.60
CA VAL A 23 -26.44 10.84 -14.60
C VAL A 23 -25.50 9.75 -15.10
N LEU A 24 -25.60 9.34 -16.36
CA LEU A 24 -24.71 8.33 -16.95
C LEU A 24 -23.26 8.83 -17.03
N ALA A 25 -23.05 10.10 -17.39
CA ALA A 25 -21.73 10.73 -17.42
C ALA A 25 -21.13 10.88 -16.01
N LEU A 26 -21.94 11.20 -15.00
CA LEU A 26 -21.52 11.24 -13.60
C LEU A 26 -21.16 9.84 -13.06
N ILE A 27 -21.93 8.81 -13.40
CA ILE A 27 -21.63 7.42 -13.05
C ILE A 27 -20.33 6.95 -13.73
N LEU A 28 -20.16 7.26 -15.02
CA LEU A 28 -18.95 6.90 -15.77
C LEU A 28 -17.70 7.62 -15.22
N SER A 29 -17.84 8.89 -14.82
CA SER A 29 -16.81 9.66 -14.13
C SER A 29 -16.42 9.06 -12.78
N LEU A 30 -17.40 8.59 -12.00
CA LEU A 30 -17.16 7.99 -10.68
C LEU A 30 -16.47 6.61 -10.78
N VAL A 31 -16.73 5.85 -11.84
CA VAL A 31 -16.07 4.55 -12.11
C VAL A 31 -14.64 4.74 -12.64
N ALA A 32 -14.35 5.84 -13.32
CA ALA A 32 -13.04 6.11 -13.92
C ALA A 32 -12.06 6.85 -12.98
N ALA A 33 -12.44 7.12 -11.72
CA ALA A 33 -11.55 7.77 -10.77
C ALA A 33 -10.29 6.91 -10.55
N PRO A 34 -9.07 7.46 -10.71
CA PRO A 34 -7.85 6.70 -10.50
C PRO A 34 -7.78 6.28 -9.04
N ILE A 35 -7.69 4.97 -8.82
CA ILE A 35 -7.38 4.42 -7.50
C ILE A 35 -5.96 4.88 -7.17
N VAL A 36 -5.84 5.93 -6.36
CA VAL A 36 -4.55 6.38 -5.82
C VAL A 36 -4.04 5.25 -4.92
N SER A 37 -3.16 4.44 -5.47
CA SER A 37 -2.50 3.38 -4.73
C SER A 37 -1.31 3.98 -4.00
N ALA A 38 -1.30 3.90 -2.66
CA ALA A 38 -0.14 4.23 -1.86
C ALA A 38 0.99 3.26 -2.23
N SER A 39 1.93 3.73 -3.05
CA SER A 39 3.10 2.95 -3.46
C SER A 39 4.13 3.03 -2.34
N GLY A 40 4.66 1.89 -1.90
CA GLY A 40 5.75 1.87 -0.93
C GLY A 40 6.98 2.66 -1.42
N LEU A 41 7.91 2.96 -0.50
CA LEU A 41 9.15 3.64 -0.88
C LEU A 41 9.88 2.84 -1.98
N PRO A 42 10.38 3.49 -3.05
CA PRO A 42 11.13 2.79 -4.08
C PRO A 42 12.42 2.21 -3.51
N THR A 43 12.89 1.11 -4.09
CA THR A 43 14.18 0.51 -3.72
C THR A 43 15.33 1.19 -4.46
N ALA A 44 16.51 1.21 -3.86
CA ALA A 44 17.74 1.68 -4.49
C ALA A 44 18.94 0.88 -4.00
N LYS A 45 20.03 0.91 -4.75
CA LYS A 45 21.30 0.36 -4.27
C LYS A 45 21.79 1.20 -3.07
N PRO A 46 22.39 0.58 -2.04
CA PRO A 46 22.97 1.29 -0.91
C PRO A 46 23.86 2.47 -1.31
N GLU A 47 24.70 2.29 -2.34
CA GLU A 47 25.67 3.30 -2.79
C GLU A 47 24.96 4.56 -3.33
N GLN A 48 23.81 4.40 -3.99
CA GLN A 48 23.03 5.52 -4.52
C GLN A 48 22.46 6.42 -3.42
N VAL A 49 22.27 5.88 -2.22
CA VAL A 49 21.84 6.65 -1.05
C VAL A 49 23.00 6.95 -0.10
N GLY A 50 24.24 6.68 -0.50
CA GLY A 50 25.46 6.96 0.25
C GLY A 50 25.72 5.98 1.41
N LEU A 51 25.26 4.74 1.28
CA LEU A 51 25.54 3.62 2.18
C LEU A 51 26.44 2.59 1.49
N SER A 52 27.06 1.70 2.26
CA SER A 52 27.90 0.62 1.74
C SER A 52 27.15 -0.70 1.84
N SER A 53 26.97 -1.40 0.71
CA SER A 53 26.34 -2.72 0.69
C SER A 53 27.04 -3.70 1.63
N GLU A 54 28.38 -3.78 1.55
CA GLU A 54 29.19 -4.67 2.38
C GLU A 54 28.99 -4.45 3.89
N ARG A 55 28.82 -3.20 4.33
CA ARG A 55 28.55 -2.90 5.74
C ARG A 55 27.12 -3.23 6.14
N LEU A 56 26.15 -3.07 5.24
CA LEU A 56 24.75 -3.43 5.49
C LEU A 56 24.59 -4.95 5.58
N ASP A 57 25.32 -5.73 4.78
CA ASP A 57 25.29 -7.20 4.83
C ASP A 57 25.71 -7.76 6.21
N ARG A 58 26.57 -7.04 6.95
CA ARG A 58 26.96 -7.42 8.32
C ARG A 58 25.77 -7.44 9.28
N ILE A 59 24.72 -6.64 9.03
CA ILE A 59 23.49 -6.64 9.81
C ILE A 59 22.78 -7.99 9.64
N GLY A 60 22.60 -8.43 8.39
CA GLY A 60 22.01 -9.73 8.08
C GLY A 60 22.79 -10.88 8.70
N GLN A 61 24.12 -10.85 8.59
CA GLN A 61 25.00 -11.86 9.22
C GLN A 61 24.84 -11.92 10.73
N ALA A 62 24.79 -10.76 11.40
CA ALA A 62 24.58 -10.70 12.85
C ALA A 62 23.21 -11.28 13.25
N LEU A 63 22.14 -10.92 12.53
CA LEU A 63 20.80 -11.44 12.80
C LEU A 63 20.70 -12.95 12.52
N HIS A 64 21.33 -13.45 11.46
CA HIS A 64 21.44 -14.89 11.21
C HIS A 64 22.13 -15.62 12.36
N ALA A 65 23.28 -15.11 12.82
CA ALA A 65 24.00 -15.69 13.96
C ALA A 65 23.14 -15.68 15.24
N ASP A 66 22.27 -14.69 15.43
CA ASP A 66 21.36 -14.61 16.58
C ASP A 66 20.26 -15.66 16.52
N VAL A 67 19.74 -15.93 15.32
CA VAL A 67 18.79 -17.01 15.07
C VAL A 67 19.44 -18.37 15.32
N GLU A 68 20.65 -18.59 14.80
CA GLU A 68 21.41 -19.84 14.99
C GLU A 68 21.72 -20.10 16.46
N ARG A 69 22.10 -19.07 17.21
CA ARG A 69 22.35 -19.14 18.66
C ARG A 69 21.07 -19.25 19.49
N GLY A 70 19.89 -19.19 18.86
CA GLY A 70 18.60 -19.25 19.54
C GLY A 70 18.29 -18.01 20.40
N ARG A 71 18.98 -16.89 20.18
CA ARG A 71 18.73 -15.63 20.91
C ARG A 71 17.42 -14.99 20.50
N ILE A 72 17.05 -15.14 19.23
CA ILE A 72 15.78 -14.70 18.65
C ILE A 72 15.23 -15.79 17.73
N ALA A 73 13.91 -15.83 17.52
CA ALA A 73 13.30 -16.78 16.57
C ALA A 73 13.50 -16.36 15.11
N GLY A 74 13.45 -15.05 14.85
CA GLY A 74 13.59 -14.43 13.54
C GLY A 74 13.50 -12.91 13.65
N ALA A 75 13.83 -12.21 12.57
CA ALA A 75 13.78 -10.76 12.49
C ALA A 75 13.52 -10.29 11.07
N VAL A 76 12.94 -9.09 10.94
CA VAL A 76 12.91 -8.32 9.71
C VAL A 76 13.63 -7.00 9.97
N VAL A 77 14.55 -6.62 9.09
CA VAL A 77 15.28 -5.37 9.16
C VAL A 77 15.11 -4.58 7.87
N VAL A 78 14.85 -3.28 8.01
CA VAL A 78 14.76 -2.34 6.89
C VAL A 78 15.65 -1.13 7.17
N VAL A 79 16.38 -0.68 6.14
CA VAL A 79 17.14 0.58 6.15
C VAL A 79 16.69 1.42 4.98
N ALA A 80 16.09 2.57 5.28
CA ALA A 80 15.67 3.56 4.29
C ALA A 80 16.46 4.86 4.45
N ARG A 81 16.91 5.44 3.34
CA ARG A 81 17.64 6.72 3.32
C ARG A 81 17.33 7.48 2.04
N LYS A 82 17.18 8.81 2.15
CA LYS A 82 16.81 9.70 1.02
C LYS A 82 15.53 9.23 0.29
N GLY A 83 14.53 8.82 1.05
CA GLY A 83 13.22 8.38 0.53
C GLY A 83 13.25 7.06 -0.26
N ARG A 84 14.29 6.24 -0.10
CA ARG A 84 14.43 4.95 -0.77
C ARG A 84 14.81 3.85 0.20
N VAL A 85 14.30 2.65 0.00
CA VAL A 85 14.73 1.45 0.74
C VAL A 85 16.04 0.97 0.14
N ALA A 86 17.09 0.96 0.95
CA ALA A 86 18.42 0.53 0.54
C ALA A 86 18.73 -0.91 0.93
N TYR A 87 18.06 -1.42 1.98
CA TYR A 87 18.27 -2.77 2.49
C TYR A 87 17.00 -3.25 3.18
N LEU A 88 16.59 -4.47 2.86
CA LEU A 88 15.44 -5.16 3.45
C LEU A 88 15.79 -6.64 3.52
N GLN A 89 15.79 -7.22 4.71
CA GLN A 89 16.07 -8.64 4.90
C GLN A 89 15.17 -9.22 5.99
N ALA A 90 14.69 -10.44 5.75
CA ALA A 90 14.00 -11.27 6.73
C ALA A 90 14.86 -12.50 7.04
N VAL A 91 14.99 -12.86 8.31
CA VAL A 91 15.78 -14.01 8.77
C VAL A 91 15.03 -14.83 9.80
N GLY A 92 15.31 -16.13 9.83
CA GLY A 92 14.73 -17.06 10.81
C GLY A 92 13.24 -17.32 10.55
N PHE A 93 12.47 -17.45 11.64
CA PHE A 93 11.12 -17.98 11.62
C PHE A 93 10.13 -17.02 12.29
N LYS A 94 8.96 -16.86 11.67
CA LYS A 94 7.77 -16.29 12.31
C LYS A 94 7.23 -17.25 13.38
N ASP A 95 7.21 -18.53 13.05
CA ASP A 95 6.86 -19.62 13.96
C ASP A 95 7.89 -20.74 13.80
N LYS A 96 8.76 -20.89 14.79
CA LYS A 96 9.84 -21.87 14.77
C LYS A 96 9.31 -23.31 14.95
N ALA A 97 8.22 -23.51 15.68
CA ALA A 97 7.65 -24.84 15.92
C ALA A 97 6.93 -25.35 14.67
N ALA A 98 6.20 -24.47 13.97
CA ALA A 98 5.55 -24.78 12.71
C ALA A 98 6.50 -24.67 11.49
N GLY A 99 7.77 -24.31 11.69
CA GLY A 99 8.75 -24.11 10.61
C GLY A 99 8.39 -22.99 9.63
N THR A 100 7.54 -22.04 10.04
CA THR A 100 7.07 -20.94 9.17
C THR A 100 8.16 -19.86 9.06
N PRO A 101 8.68 -19.57 7.86
CA PRO A 101 9.76 -18.62 7.67
C PRO A 101 9.31 -17.19 8.00
N MET A 102 10.27 -16.36 8.42
CA MET A 102 10.05 -14.93 8.56
C MET A 102 9.93 -14.27 7.19
N THR A 103 8.97 -13.37 7.02
CA THR A 103 8.77 -12.61 5.77
C THR A 103 8.66 -11.11 6.05
N PRO A 104 8.99 -10.22 5.09
CA PRO A 104 8.90 -8.77 5.28
C PRO A 104 7.52 -8.23 5.71
N ASP A 105 6.46 -8.95 5.35
CA ASP A 105 5.05 -8.64 5.64
C ASP A 105 4.52 -9.35 6.91
N THR A 106 5.40 -10.02 7.66
CA THR A 106 5.01 -10.63 8.94
C THR A 106 4.50 -9.58 9.92
N ILE A 107 3.36 -9.87 10.55
CA ILE A 107 2.73 -8.97 11.53
C ILE A 107 3.42 -9.11 12.89
N PHE A 108 3.86 -7.98 13.45
CA PHE A 108 4.48 -7.90 14.78
C PHE A 108 3.60 -7.14 15.78
N ARG A 109 3.69 -7.52 17.05
CA ARG A 109 3.12 -6.73 18.15
C ARG A 109 4.05 -5.56 18.44
N LEU A 110 3.63 -4.36 18.07
CA LEU A 110 4.45 -3.14 18.20
C LEU A 110 4.68 -2.69 19.66
N ALA A 111 3.83 -3.10 20.60
CA ALA A 111 3.92 -2.72 22.01
C ALA A 111 4.15 -1.20 22.15
N SER A 112 5.21 -0.78 22.87
CA SER A 112 5.51 0.64 23.06
C SER A 112 5.86 1.42 21.79
N MET A 113 6.13 0.75 20.65
CA MET A 113 6.33 1.43 19.37
C MET A 113 5.04 2.05 18.82
N THR A 114 3.88 1.85 19.46
CA THR A 114 2.67 2.59 19.13
C THR A 114 2.70 4.05 19.63
N LYS A 115 3.57 4.39 20.61
CA LYS A 115 3.61 5.73 21.21
C LYS A 115 3.79 6.85 20.17
N PRO A 116 4.78 6.80 19.25
CA PRO A 116 4.95 7.86 18.25
C PRO A 116 3.75 8.01 17.31
N ILE A 117 2.96 6.94 17.10
CA ILE A 117 1.74 6.98 16.28
C ILE A 117 0.65 7.74 17.04
N VAL A 118 0.42 7.39 18.31
CA VAL A 118 -0.62 8.01 19.14
C VAL A 118 -0.35 9.49 19.39
N THR A 119 0.93 9.92 19.46
CA THR A 119 1.28 11.33 19.70
C THR A 119 1.33 12.19 18.44
N ALA A 120 1.36 11.59 17.25
CA ALA A 120 1.42 12.32 15.98
C ALA A 120 0.03 12.78 15.50
N GLU A 121 -1.02 12.20 16.07
CA GLU A 121 -2.43 12.60 15.96
C GLU A 121 -2.81 13.55 17.09
#